data_AF-A0A820G3I9-F1
#
_entry.id   AF-A0A820G3I9-F1
#
_cell.length_a   1.000
_cell.length_b   1.000
_cell.length_c   1.000
_cell.angle_alpha   90.00
_cell.angle_beta   90.00
_cell.angle_gamma   90.00
#
_symmetry.space_group_name_H-M   'P 1'
#
loop_
_entity.id
_entity.type
_entity.pdbx_description
1 polymer ?
#
loop_
_entity_poly.entity_id
_entity_poly.type
_entity_poly.pdbx_seq_one_letter_code
_entity_poly.pdbx_strand_id
1 'polypeptide(L)'
;MYYSNIFYRHEWDYKYWTRIVRYLITCIIVFVLAVPVDLSSAITLSLTYVAKKIVRDNNLVRHLDACETIGNIRTICSNKTEILAINHMTVVQIYVGEKYWKFN
;
A
#
# COMPACT_ATOMS: atom_id res chain seq x y z
N MET A 1 49.00 57.57 -10.74
CA MET A 1 49.08 56.67 -11.91
C MET A 1 49.12 55.20 -11.44
N TYR A 2 48.09 54.75 -10.69
CA TYR A 2 48.05 53.41 -10.06
C TYR A 2 46.63 52.82 -10.02
N TYR A 3 45.80 53.08 -11.02
CA TYR A 3 44.45 52.51 -11.11
C TYR A 3 44.15 51.96 -12.50
N SER A 4 44.91 50.96 -12.92
CA SER A 4 44.63 50.30 -14.19
C SER A 4 45.21 48.89 -14.22
N ASN A 5 44.76 47.99 -13.34
CA ASN A 5 44.95 46.53 -13.48
C ASN A 5 44.04 45.74 -12.51
N ILE A 6 42.73 45.99 -12.55
CA ILE A 6 41.73 45.11 -11.91
C ILE A 6 40.81 44.54 -12.99
N PHE A 7 41.41 43.96 -14.02
CA PHE A 7 40.71 43.10 -14.98
C PHE A 7 41.35 41.72 -14.90
N TYR A 8 40.99 40.97 -13.86
CA TYR A 8 41.21 39.53 -13.83
C TYR A 8 40.36 38.93 -14.95
N ARG A 9 40.98 38.71 -16.10
CA ARG A 9 40.40 37.96 -17.20
C ARG A 9 40.30 36.51 -16.74
N HIS A 10 39.18 36.15 -16.12
CA HIS A 10 38.91 34.79 -15.67
C HIS A 10 38.72 33.92 -16.91
N GLU A 11 39.79 33.27 -17.35
CA GLU A 11 39.73 32.30 -18.44
C GLU A 11 38.90 31.11 -17.97
N TRP A 12 37.85 30.79 -18.71
CA TRP A 12 36.95 29.69 -18.41
C TRP A 12 37.67 28.38 -18.72
N ASP A 13 38.41 27.86 -17.75
CA ASP A 13 39.05 26.55 -17.84
C ASP A 13 37.96 25.45 -17.94
N TYR A 14 38.21 24.39 -18.72
CA TYR A 14 37.29 23.26 -18.90
C TYR A 14 36.93 22.58 -17.56
N LYS A 15 37.80 22.76 -16.56
CA LYS A 15 37.58 22.36 -15.17
C LYS A 15 36.38 23.05 -14.50
N TYR A 16 36.03 24.29 -14.87
CA TYR A 16 34.86 24.99 -14.31
C TYR A 16 33.56 24.49 -14.94
N TRP A 17 33.55 24.32 -16.26
CA TRP A 17 32.41 23.75 -16.97
C TRP A 17 32.06 22.35 -16.47
N THR A 18 33.06 21.49 -16.28
CA THR A 18 32.86 20.14 -15.73
C THR A 18 32.35 20.16 -14.29
N ARG A 19 32.75 21.14 -13.46
CA ARG A 19 32.21 21.33 -12.11
C ARG A 19 30.75 21.75 -12.11
N ILE A 20 30.37 22.71 -12.93
CA ILE A 20 28.99 23.18 -13.04
C ILE A 20 28.08 22.04 -13.51
N VAL A 21 28.49 21.30 -14.54
CA VAL A 21 27.75 20.13 -15.03
C VAL A 21 27.63 19.05 -13.95
N ARG A 22 28.68 18.79 -13.18
CA ARG A 22 28.61 17.85 -12.05
C ARG A 22 27.61 18.28 -10.98
N TYR A 23 27.64 19.54 -10.55
CA TYR A 23 26.66 20.03 -9.58
C TYR A 23 25.23 19.95 -10.10
N LEU A 24 25.03 20.27 -11.39
CA LEU A 24 23.72 20.15 -12.04
C LEU A 24 23.22 18.70 -12.03
N ILE A 25 24.06 17.74 -12.43
CA ILE A 25 23.74 16.30 -12.42
C ILE A 25 23.40 15.84 -10.99
N THR A 26 24.20 16.23 -9.99
CA THR A 26 23.94 15.87 -8.59
C THR A 26 22.61 16.46 -8.09
N CYS A 27 22.29 17.71 -8.41
CA CYS A 27 21.00 18.31 -8.07
C CYS A 27 19.82 17.55 -8.71
N ILE A 28 19.95 17.15 -9.98
CA ILE A 28 18.91 16.38 -10.68
C ILE A 28 18.74 15.00 -10.02
N ILE A 29 19.82 14.31 -9.66
CA ILE A 29 19.75 13.01 -8.98
C ILE A 29 19.05 13.14 -7.63
N VAL A 30 19.41 14.13 -6.80
CA VAL A 30 18.77 14.35 -5.50
C VAL A 30 17.28 14.66 -5.67
N PHE A 31 16.92 15.46 -6.68
CA PHE A 31 15.52 15.77 -6.99
C PHE A 31 14.72 14.51 -7.37
N VAL A 32 15.27 13.64 -8.21
CA VAL A 32 14.62 12.37 -8.58
C VAL A 32 14.52 11.42 -7.39
N LEU A 33 15.56 11.31 -6.56
CA LEU A 33 15.55 10.46 -5.36
C LEU A 33 14.56 10.96 -4.30
N ALA A 34 14.31 12.27 -4.24
CA ALA A 34 13.35 12.84 -3.31
C ALA A 34 11.90 12.44 -3.61
N VAL A 35 11.58 12.07 -4.86
CA VAL A 35 10.26 11.57 -5.26
C VAL A 35 10.41 10.09 -5.67
N PRO A 36 10.22 9.14 -4.73
CA PRO A 36 10.40 7.72 -5.02
C PRO A 36 9.23 7.17 -5.85
N VAL A 37 9.24 7.41 -7.16
CA VAL A 37 8.21 6.95 -8.12
C VAL A 37 8.10 5.42 -8.16
N ASP A 38 9.24 4.73 -8.02
CA ASP A 38 9.32 3.26 -8.05
C ASP A 38 8.74 2.60 -6.81
N LEU A 39 8.65 3.33 -5.69
CA LEU A 39 8.11 2.77 -4.46
C LEU A 39 6.59 2.58 -4.57
N SER A 40 5.89 3.55 -5.14
CA SER A 40 4.44 3.47 -5.31
C SER A 40 4.03 2.35 -6.26
N SER A 41 4.81 2.10 -7.32
CA SER A 41 4.50 1.05 -8.29
C SER A 41 4.73 -0.35 -7.72
N ALA A 42 5.77 -0.55 -6.92
CA ALA A 42 6.03 -1.82 -6.23
C ALA A 42 4.89 -2.20 -5.26
N ILE A 43 4.34 -1.22 -4.53
CA ILE A 43 3.22 -1.44 -3.60
C ILE A 43 1.97 -1.88 -4.36
N THR A 44 1.60 -1.18 -5.44
CA THR A 44 0.43 -1.53 -6.25
C THR A 44 0.57 -2.93 -6.86
N LEU A 45 1.77 -3.31 -7.32
CA LEU A 45 2.01 -4.65 -7.87
C LEU A 45 1.82 -5.74 -6.82
N SER A 46 2.38 -5.54 -5.62
CA SER A 46 2.23 -6.46 -4.50
C SER A 46 0.76 -6.62 -4.09
N LEU A 47 0.04 -5.50 -3.97
CA LEU A 47 -1.37 -5.48 -3.59
C LEU A 47 -2.27 -6.14 -4.64
N THR A 48 -1.98 -5.91 -5.92
CA THR A 48 -2.68 -6.56 -7.04
C THR A 48 -2.45 -8.07 -7.06
N TYR A 49 -1.22 -8.51 -6.77
CA TYR A 49 -0.90 -9.93 -6.68
C TYR A 49 -1.69 -10.62 -5.55
N VAL A 50 -1.75 -9.98 -4.37
CA VAL A 50 -2.54 -10.46 -3.23
C VAL A 50 -4.03 -10.48 -3.56
N ALA A 51 -4.57 -9.43 -4.17
CA ALA A 51 -5.96 -9.37 -4.58
C ALA A 51 -6.31 -10.50 -5.56
N LYS A 52 -5.43 -10.79 -6.54
CA LYS A 52 -5.60 -11.91 -7.48
C LYS A 52 -5.62 -13.26 -6.77
N LYS A 53 -4.86 -13.44 -5.69
CA LYS A 53 -4.91 -14.65 -4.87
C LYS A 53 -6.24 -14.76 -4.11
N ILE A 54 -6.69 -13.70 -3.46
CA ILE A 54 -7.94 -13.66 -2.68
C ILE A 54 -9.16 -13.96 -3.57
N VAL A 55 -9.16 -13.47 -4.81
CA VAL A 55 -10.23 -13.76 -5.79
C VAL A 55 -10.24 -15.22 -6.21
N ARG A 56 -9.09 -15.89 -6.30
CA ARG A 56 -9.04 -17.35 -6.55
C ARG A 56 -9.60 -18.16 -5.39
N ASP A 57 -9.56 -17.62 -4.17
CA ASP A 57 -10.13 -18.22 -2.97
C ASP A 57 -11.64 -17.91 -2.82
N ASN A 58 -12.35 -17.58 -3.92
CA ASN A 58 -13.77 -17.20 -3.97
C ASN A 58 -14.15 -15.95 -3.17
N ASN A 59 -13.20 -15.06 -2.85
CA ASN A 59 -13.48 -13.80 -2.18
C ASN A 59 -13.31 -12.63 -3.16
N LEU A 60 -14.42 -11.96 -3.49
CA LEU A 60 -14.41 -10.85 -4.44
C LEU A 60 -13.81 -9.58 -3.80
N VAL A 61 -12.63 -9.19 -4.28
CA VAL A 61 -12.00 -7.91 -3.91
C VAL A 61 -12.42 -6.82 -4.91
N ARG A 62 -13.05 -5.74 -4.42
CA ARG A 62 -13.47 -4.59 -5.25
C ARG A 62 -12.48 -3.43 -5.23
N HIS A 63 -11.77 -3.25 -4.13
CA HIS A 63 -10.78 -2.19 -3.93
C HIS A 63 -9.49 -2.80 -3.41
N LEU A 64 -8.36 -2.42 -4.02
CA LEU A 64 -7.04 -2.91 -3.60
C LEU A 64 -6.71 -2.49 -2.16
N ASP A 65 -7.13 -1.29 -1.74
CA ASP A 65 -6.96 -0.76 -0.38
C ASP A 65 -7.63 -1.64 0.69
N ALA A 66 -8.65 -2.40 0.32
CA ALA A 66 -9.26 -3.37 1.21
C ALA A 66 -8.30 -4.52 1.55
N CYS A 67 -7.44 -4.94 0.61
CA CYS A 67 -6.43 -5.96 0.86
C CYS A 67 -5.38 -5.51 1.88
N GLU A 68 -5.00 -4.23 1.85
CA GLU A 68 -4.11 -3.66 2.87
C GLU A 68 -4.78 -3.64 4.24
N THR A 69 -6.03 -3.18 4.29
CA THR A 69 -6.82 -3.10 5.53
C THR A 69 -7.01 -4.49 6.15
N ILE A 70 -7.33 -5.50 5.35
CA ILE A 70 -7.50 -6.89 5.79
C ILE A 70 -6.22 -7.44 6.44
N GLY A 71 -5.04 -7.06 5.94
CA GLY A 71 -3.75 -7.43 6.52
C GLY A 71 -3.52 -6.86 7.93
N ASN A 72 -4.23 -5.78 8.30
CA ASN A 72 -4.11 -5.10 9.59
C ASN A 72 -5.37 -5.22 10.47
N ILE A 73 -6.33 -6.07 10.12
CA ILE A 73 -7.55 -6.26 10.91
C ILE A 73 -7.22 -6.89 12.28
N ARG A 74 -7.74 -6.28 13.35
CA ARG A 74 -7.64 -6.81 14.73
C ARG A 74 -8.94 -7.37 15.28
N THR A 75 -10.08 -6.99 14.70
CA THR A 75 -11.41 -7.39 15.17
C THR A 75 -12.33 -7.57 13.97
N ILE A 76 -13.05 -8.70 13.95
CA ILE A 76 -14.01 -9.04 12.89
C ILE A 76 -15.40 -9.00 13.54
N CYS A 77 -16.22 -8.05 13.12
CA CYS A 77 -17.62 -7.98 13.53
C CYS A 77 -18.44 -8.83 12.56
N SER A 78 -18.83 -10.03 12.99
CA SER A 78 -19.66 -10.95 12.20
C SER A 78 -21.09 -10.97 12.72
N ASN A 79 -22.07 -10.96 11.80
CA ASN A 79 -23.47 -11.23 12.17
C ASN A 79 -23.64 -12.71 12.55
N LYS A 80 -24.66 -13.04 13.35
CA LYS A 80 -24.93 -14.43 13.76
C LYS A 80 -25.69 -15.20 12.69
N THR A 81 -26.86 -14.69 12.30
CA THR A 81 -27.75 -15.35 11.34
C THR A 81 -27.10 -15.38 9.95
N GLU A 82 -27.21 -16.51 9.24
CA GLU A 82 -26.66 -16.77 7.89
C GLU A 82 -25.14 -16.73 7.74
N ILE A 83 -24.40 -16.07 8.64
CA ILE A 83 -22.93 -16.00 8.59
C ILE A 83 -22.30 -17.06 9.51
N LEU A 84 -22.63 -17.05 10.81
CA LEU A 84 -22.08 -18.01 11.77
C LEU A 84 -22.97 -19.23 11.97
N ALA A 85 -24.28 -19.04 11.83
CA ALA A 85 -25.28 -20.10 11.88
C ALA A 85 -25.81 -20.39 10.49
N ILE A 86 -25.90 -21.68 10.15
CA ILE A 86 -26.63 -22.15 8.97
C ILE A 86 -28.09 -21.71 9.15
N ASN A 87 -28.69 -21.08 8.13
CA ASN A 87 -30.09 -20.66 8.13
C ASN A 87 -31.04 -21.86 7.96
N HIS A 88 -30.87 -22.85 8.82
CA HIS A 88 -31.66 -24.06 8.88
C HIS A 88 -32.04 -24.30 10.35
N MET A 89 -33.14 -23.69 10.76
CA MET A 89 -33.65 -23.82 12.12
C MET A 89 -34.39 -25.13 12.27
N THR A 90 -33.85 -26.04 13.08
CA THR A 90 -34.50 -27.28 13.48
C THR A 90 -34.93 -27.20 14.94
N VAL A 91 -36.08 -27.80 15.24
CA VAL A 91 -36.53 -27.96 16.62
C VAL A 91 -35.70 -29.06 17.26
N VAL A 92 -34.88 -28.71 18.26
CA VAL A 92 -33.98 -29.66 18.95
C VAL A 92 -34.66 -30.24 20.20
N GLN A 93 -35.56 -29.48 20.83
CA GLN A 93 -36.18 -29.85 22.10
C GLN A 93 -37.57 -29.22 22.26
N ILE A 94 -38.52 -29.99 22.77
CA ILE A 94 -39.86 -29.54 23.14
C ILE A 94 -40.10 -29.89 24.61
N TYR A 95 -40.75 -29.00 25.37
CA TYR A 95 -41.17 -29.24 26.75
C TYR A 95 -42.69 -29.20 26.85
N VAL A 96 -43.30 -30.35 27.15
CA VAL A 96 -44.76 -30.50 27.30
C VAL A 96 -45.06 -31.44 28.46
N GLY A 97 -45.96 -31.03 29.36
CA GLY A 97 -46.45 -31.86 30.47
C GLY A 97 -45.34 -32.34 31.40
N GLU A 98 -44.49 -31.43 31.85
CA GLU A 98 -43.32 -31.70 32.71
C GLU A 98 -42.25 -32.64 32.12
N LYS A 99 -42.35 -32.98 30.83
CA LYS A 99 -41.40 -33.86 30.15
C LYS A 99 -40.70 -33.14 29.00
N TYR A 100 -39.40 -33.42 28.87
CA TYR A 100 -38.56 -32.95 27.77
C TYR A 100 -38.50 -34.00 26.66
N TRP A 101 -38.79 -33.58 25.43
CA TRP A 101 -38.72 -34.39 24.21
C TRP A 101 -37.58 -33.85 23.36
N LYS A 102 -36.55 -34.67 23.11
CA LYS A 102 -35.44 -34.32 22.22
C LYS A 102 -35.68 -34.94 20.84
N PHE A 103 -35.48 -34.14 19.80
CA PHE A 103 -35.54 -34.59 18.41
C PHE A 103 -34.09 -34.81 17.95
N ASN A 104 -33.81 -35.98 17.36
CA ASN A 104 -32.48 -36.40 16.90
C ASN A 104 -32.37 -36.18 15.38
#